data_AF-A0A819MF63-F1
#
_entry.id   AF-A0A819MF63-F1
#
_cell.length_a   1.000
_cell.length_b   1.000
_cell.length_c   1.000
_cell.angle_alpha   90.00
_cell.angle_beta   90.00
_cell.angle_gamma   90.00
#
_symmetry.space_group_name_H-M   'P 1'
#
loop_
_entity.id
_entity.type
_entity.pdbx_description
1 polymer ?
#
loop_
_entity_poly.entity_id
_entity_poly.type
_entity_poly.pdbx_seq_one_letter_code
_entity_poly.pdbx_strand_id
1 'polypeptide(L)'
;MASAVENSFVVLMAINEQYYESRYCRLEAEYSVERNKSSITMLMQAGYKAQGWLGIINGAKLHIDFSQLPFDEAFNLLVREIEAVRSSLGANENDRTGK
;
A
#
# COMPACT_ATOMS: atom_id res chain seq x y z
N MET A 1 -15.56 4.82 -4.39
CA MET A 1 -14.30 4.74 -3.61
C MET A 1 -14.29 3.54 -2.68
N ALA A 2 -15.19 3.41 -1.69
CA ALA A 2 -15.23 2.24 -0.78
C ALA A 2 -15.27 0.86 -1.49
N SER A 3 -16.13 0.71 -2.50
CA SER A 3 -16.20 -0.53 -3.30
C SER A 3 -14.88 -0.87 -4.02
N ALA A 4 -14.07 0.12 -4.39
CA ALA A 4 -12.76 -0.14 -5.00
C ALA A 4 -11.81 -0.75 -3.97
N VAL A 5 -11.81 -0.25 -2.73
CA VAL A 5 -11.03 -0.82 -1.63
C VAL A 5 -11.50 -2.24 -1.32
N GLU A 6 -12.81 -2.47 -1.23
CA GLU A 6 -13.40 -3.79 -0.94
C GLU A 6 -13.08 -4.84 -1.98
N ASN A 7 -13.11 -4.47 -3.26
CA ASN A 7 -12.84 -5.39 -4.37
C ASN A 7 -11.37 -5.42 -4.79
N SER A 8 -10.52 -4.56 -4.21
CA SER A 8 -9.08 -4.58 -4.47
C SER A 8 -8.41 -5.81 -3.84
N PHE A 9 -7.42 -6.35 -4.56
CA PHE A 9 -6.48 -7.32 -4.02
C PHE A 9 -5.35 -6.64 -3.24
N VAL A 10 -4.97 -5.41 -3.63
CA VAL A 10 -3.97 -4.59 -2.96
C VAL A 10 -4.33 -3.10 -3.11
N VAL A 11 -4.02 -2.31 -2.09
CA VAL A 11 -4.16 -0.85 -2.09
C VAL A 11 -2.78 -0.20 -2.21
N LEU A 12 -2.58 0.65 -3.22
CA LEU A 12 -1.35 1.40 -3.39
C LEU A 12 -1.47 2.77 -2.71
N MET A 13 -0.61 3.05 -1.73
CA MET A 13 -0.58 4.31 -1.00
C MET A 13 0.58 5.18 -1.50
N ALA A 14 0.27 6.11 -2.40
CA ALA A 14 1.21 7.07 -2.96
C ALA A 14 1.38 8.26 -1.99
N ILE A 15 2.28 8.14 -1.01
CA ILE A 15 2.37 9.07 0.10
C ILE A 15 3.28 10.27 -0.21
N ASN A 16 2.77 11.45 0.13
CA ASN A 16 3.45 12.74 0.13
C ASN A 16 2.71 13.67 1.11
N GLU A 17 3.11 14.95 1.19
CA GLU A 17 2.47 15.92 2.07
C GLU A 17 0.97 16.12 1.76
N GLN A 18 0.59 16.25 0.49
CA GLN A 18 -0.80 16.43 0.08
C GLN A 18 -1.68 15.21 0.41
N TYR A 19 -1.14 14.00 0.28
CA TYR A 19 -1.79 12.76 0.69
C TYR A 19 -2.06 12.79 2.20
N TYR A 20 -1.11 13.26 2.99
CA TYR A 20 -1.24 13.34 4.45
C TYR A 20 -2.29 14.36 4.91
N GLU A 21 -2.43 15.47 4.19
CA GLU A 21 -3.42 16.52 4.49
C GLU A 21 -4.82 16.19 3.98
N SER A 22 -4.92 15.33 2.95
CA SER A 22 -6.21 14.96 2.34
C SER A 22 -7.03 14.06 3.26
N ARG A 23 -8.18 14.59 3.72
CA ARG A 23 -9.18 13.82 4.47
C ARG A 23 -9.66 12.58 3.70
N TYR A 24 -9.79 12.66 2.38
CA TYR A 24 -10.25 11.54 1.56
C TYR A 24 -9.22 10.41 1.54
N CYS A 25 -7.93 10.75 1.34
CA CYS A 25 -6.85 9.76 1.36
C CYS A 25 -6.73 9.10 2.74
N ARG A 26 -6.90 9.88 3.82
CA ARG A 26 -6.95 9.33 5.18
C ARG A 26 -8.08 8.32 5.36
N LEU A 27 -9.30 8.67 4.96
CA LEU A 27 -10.45 7.77 5.10
C LEU A 27 -10.27 6.49 4.29
N GLU A 28 -9.72 6.56 3.07
CA GLU A 28 -9.45 5.38 2.26
C GLU A 28 -8.35 4.49 2.86
N ALA A 29 -7.29 5.09 3.40
CA ALA A 29 -6.23 4.37 4.09
C ALA A 29 -6.76 3.67 5.34
N GLU A 30 -7.50 4.36 6.20
CA GLU A 30 -8.14 3.79 7.39
C GLU A 30 -9.10 2.66 7.01
N TYR A 31 -9.90 2.86 5.96
CA TYR A 31 -10.83 1.83 5.48
C TYR A 31 -10.12 0.59 4.94
N SER A 32 -8.97 0.76 4.27
CA SER A 32 -8.15 -0.37 3.82
C SER A 32 -7.65 -1.21 5.00
N VAL A 33 -7.28 -0.57 6.10
CA VAL A 33 -6.87 -1.25 7.34
C VAL A 33 -8.05 -1.96 7.98
N GLU A 34 -9.21 -1.29 8.11
CA GLU A 34 -10.44 -1.88 8.65
C GLU A 34 -10.86 -3.15 7.89
N ARG A 35 -10.72 -3.13 6.56
CA ARG A 35 -11.03 -4.27 5.68
C ARG A 35 -9.90 -5.31 5.59
N ASN A 36 -8.84 -5.20 6.40
CA ASN A 36 -7.67 -6.07 6.37
C ASN A 36 -7.07 -6.22 4.96
N LYS A 37 -7.05 -5.12 4.20
CA LYS A 37 -6.48 -5.11 2.86
C LYS A 37 -4.96 -4.97 2.91
N SER A 38 -4.29 -5.79 2.12
CA SER A 38 -2.86 -5.61 1.84
C SER A 38 -2.63 -4.25 1.20
N SER A 39 -1.59 -3.55 1.63
CA SER A 39 -1.24 -2.24 1.11
C SER A 39 0.25 -2.12 0.87
N ILE A 40 0.61 -1.46 -0.23
CA ILE A 40 1.99 -1.15 -0.61
C ILE A 40 2.16 0.36 -0.57
N THR A 41 3.19 0.82 0.13
CA THR A 41 3.46 2.25 0.31
C THR A 41 4.55 2.72 -0.64
N MET A 42 4.26 3.79 -1.37
CA MET A 42 5.17 4.42 -2.32
C MET A 42 5.46 5.84 -1.86
N LEU A 43 6.73 6.17 -1.63
CA LEU A 43 7.16 7.52 -1.30
C LEU A 43 7.23 8.36 -2.58
N MET A 44 6.41 9.40 -2.68
CA MET A 44 6.34 10.25 -3.87
C MET A 44 7.03 11.61 -3.67
N GLN A 45 7.68 11.82 -2.53
CA GLN A 45 8.33 13.08 -2.16
C GLN A 45 9.63 12.82 -1.40
N ALA A 46 10.72 13.43 -1.88
CA ALA A 46 12.05 13.25 -1.31
C ALA A 46 12.12 13.76 0.13
N GLY A 47 12.68 12.93 1.02
CA GLY A 47 12.81 13.25 2.44
C GLY A 47 11.50 13.24 3.21
N TYR A 48 10.38 12.87 2.59
CA TYR A 48 9.10 12.76 3.29
C TYR A 48 9.15 11.61 4.31
N LYS A 49 8.64 11.85 5.52
CA LYS A 49 8.56 10.83 6.56
C LYS A 49 7.11 10.72 7.02
N ALA A 50 6.56 9.52 6.91
CA ALA A 50 5.23 9.24 7.43
C ALA A 50 5.20 9.52 8.95
N GLN A 51 4.25 10.33 9.38
CA GLN A 51 4.08 10.76 10.76
C GLN A 51 2.61 10.69 11.17
N GLY A 52 2.32 10.83 12.46
CA GLY A 52 0.94 10.85 12.98
C GLY A 52 0.13 9.64 12.53
N TRP A 53 -1.06 9.90 11.97
CA TRP A 53 -1.99 8.86 11.52
C TRP A 53 -1.37 7.96 10.44
N LEU A 54 -0.58 8.53 9.52
CA LEU A 54 0.02 7.78 8.44
C LEU A 54 1.18 6.91 8.94
N GLY A 55 1.94 7.40 9.92
CA GLY A 55 2.97 6.60 10.60
C GLY A 55 2.38 5.38 11.30
N ILE A 56 1.19 5.52 11.92
CA ILE A 56 0.49 4.40 12.56
C ILE A 56 0.03 3.36 11.52
N ILE A 57 -0.59 3.80 10.43
CA ILE A 57 -1.07 2.90 9.36
C ILE A 57 0.09 2.17 8.67
N ASN A 58 1.19 2.88 8.43
CA ASN A 58 2.34 2.34 7.72
C ASN A 58 3.20 1.43 8.61
N GLY A 59 3.27 1.70 9.92
CA GLY A 59 4.04 0.91 10.88
C GLY A 59 5.50 0.75 10.47
N ALA A 60 6.02 -0.47 10.57
CA ALA A 60 7.37 -0.85 10.13
C ALA A 60 7.43 -1.35 8.67
N LYS A 61 6.37 -1.11 7.86
CA LYS A 61 6.34 -1.59 6.47
C LYS A 61 7.42 -0.90 5.64
N LEU A 62 8.07 -1.69 4.79
CA LEU A 62 8.97 -1.18 3.77
C LEU A 62 8.17 -0.33 2.76
N HIS A 63 8.81 0.72 2.26
CA HIS A 63 8.25 1.60 1.25
C HIS A 63 9.17 1.66 0.03
N ILE A 64 8.57 1.87 -1.14
CA ILE A 64 9.30 2.06 -2.38
C ILE A 64 9.44 3.55 -2.63
N ASP A 65 10.67 4.05 -2.67
CA ASP A 65 10.92 5.48 -2.83
C ASP A 65 11.02 5.88 -4.31
N PHE A 66 9.90 6.35 -4.87
CA PHE A 66 9.82 6.88 -6.25
C PHE A 66 10.46 8.26 -6.39
N SER A 67 10.80 8.92 -5.29
CA SER A 67 11.44 10.24 -5.30
C SER A 67 12.97 10.17 -5.34
N GLN A 68 13.55 9.04 -4.95
CA GLN A 68 14.99 8.82 -4.93
C GLN A 68 15.48 7.91 -6.07
N LEU A 69 14.66 6.96 -6.50
CA LEU A 69 15.03 6.02 -7.55
C LEU A 69 14.59 6.52 -8.94
N PRO A 70 15.31 6.16 -10.02
CA PRO A 70 14.80 6.28 -11.37
C PRO A 70 13.44 5.57 -11.50
N PHE A 71 12.52 6.15 -12.28
CA PHE A 71 11.15 5.63 -12.39
C PHE A 71 11.11 4.14 -12.75
N ASP A 72 11.88 3.71 -13.74
CA ASP A 72 11.89 2.31 -14.18
C ASP A 72 12.36 1.36 -13.08
N GLU A 73 13.30 1.78 -12.24
CA GLU A 73 13.78 0.98 -11.11
C GLU A 73 12.71 0.87 -10.02
N ALA A 74 12.13 1.99 -9.61
CA ALA A 74 11.04 2.02 -8.63
C ALA A 74 9.81 1.24 -9.11
N PHE A 75 9.47 1.36 -10.40
CA PHE A 75 8.37 0.64 -11.02
C PHE A 75 8.61 -0.87 -11.02
N ASN A 76 9.82 -1.31 -11.35
CA ASN A 76 10.17 -2.73 -11.29
C ASN A 76 10.09 -3.29 -9.86
N LEU A 77 10.50 -2.53 -8.85
CA LEU A 77 10.32 -2.90 -7.45
C LEU A 77 8.84 -3.01 -7.07
N LEU A 78 8.02 -2.05 -7.53
CA LEU A 78 6.57 -2.06 -7.29
C LEU A 78 5.90 -3.29 -7.90
N VAL A 79 6.23 -3.63 -9.15
CA VAL A 79 5.71 -4.83 -9.81
C VAL A 79 6.09 -6.09 -9.03
N ARG A 80 7.33 -6.20 -8.57
CA ARG A 80 7.78 -7.34 -7.74
C ARG A 80 6.98 -7.46 -6.44
N GLU A 81 6.73 -6.34 -5.77
CA GLU A 81 5.97 -6.34 -4.53
C GLU A 81 4.49 -6.72 -4.76
N ILE A 82 3.89 -6.22 -5.83
CA ILE A 82 2.53 -6.60 -6.25
C ILE A 82 2.44 -8.10 -6.50
N GLU A 83 3.42 -8.68 -7.19
CA GLU A 83 3.50 -10.12 -7.47
C GLU A 83 3.70 -10.96 -6.19
N ALA A 84 4.51 -10.47 -5.24
CA ALA A 84 4.68 -11.10 -3.93
C ALA A 84 3.36 -11.13 -3.14
N VAL A 85 2.64 -10.00 -3.10
CA VAL A 85 1.31 -9.93 -2.48
C VAL A 85 0.35 -10.92 -3.16
N ARG A 86 0.30 -10.93 -4.50
CA ARG A 86 -0.55 -11.86 -5.25
C ARG A 86 -0.26 -13.32 -4.91
N SER A 87 1.01 -13.68 -4.83
CA SER A 87 1.45 -15.05 -4.50
C SER A 87 1.04 -15.46 -3.09
N SER A 88 1.17 -14.56 -2.11
CA SER A 88 0.74 -14.81 -0.73
C SER A 88 -0.78 -14.98 -0.58
N LEU A 89 -1.57 -14.31 -1.42
CA LEU A 89 -3.03 -14.47 -1.44
C LEU A 89 -3.44 -15.83 -2.02
N GLY A 90 -2.86 -16.24 -3.15
CA GLY A 90 -3.16 -17.54 -3.77
C GLY A 90 -2.73 -18.75 -2.93
N ALA A 91 -1.66 -18.63 -2.14
CA ALA A 91 -1.26 -19.66 -1.17
C ALA A 91 -2.30 -19.86 -0.05
N ASN A 92 -2.94 -18.77 0.40
CA ASN A 92 -3.97 -18.81 1.45
C ASN A 92 -5.31 -19.38 0.97
N GLU A 93 -5.62 -19.32 -0.32
CA GLU A 93 -6.86 -19.90 -0.89
C GLU A 93 -6.76 -21.43 -1.03
N ASN A 94 -5.59 -21.95 -1.38
CA ASN A 94 -5.37 -23.40 -1.48
C ASN A 94 -5.41 -24.11 -0.12
N ASP A 95 -5.05 -23.44 0.98
CA ASP A 95 -5.15 -23.99 2.35
C ASP A 95 -6.60 -24.07 2.86
N ARG A 96 -7.50 -23.23 2.34
CA ARG A 96 -8.93 -23.21 2.75
C ARG A 96 -9.79 -24.23 2.02
N THR A 97 -9.35 -24.73 0.87
CA THR A 97 -10.13 -25.65 0.02
C THR A 97 -9.77 -27.13 0.26
N GLY A 98 -8.82 -27.40 1.16
CA GLY A 98 -8.34 -28.75 1.51
C GLY A 98 -9.02 -29.39 2.72
N LYS A 99 -10.26 -29.02 3.05
CA LYS A 99 -11.09 -29.67 4.08
C LYS A 99 -12.43 -30.12 3.52
#